data_AF-A0A945W517-F1
#
_entry.id   AF-A0A945W517-F1
#
_cell.length_a   1.000
_cell.length_b   1.000
_cell.length_c   1.000
_cell.angle_alpha   90.00
_cell.angle_beta   90.00
_cell.angle_gamma   90.00
#
_symmetry.space_group_name_H-M   'P 1'
#
loop_
_entity.id
_entity.type
_entity.pdbx_description
1 polymer ?
#
loop_
_entity_poly.entity_id
_entity_poly.type
_entity_poly.pdbx_seq_one_letter_code
_entity_poly.pdbx_strand_id
1 'polypeptide(L)'
;MKKSFVLSALFSLWLMPVWAEDTADKKETIIKMETIIVEDTQISEPARSRLIISERAKGPVSDGGDLLTTIPGISSARMGGHGVDPVVRGQSHNRLNILLDGAYVHGGCPNRMDPP
;
A
#
# COMPACT_ATOMS: atom_id res chain seq x y z
N MET A 1 -76.89 10.58 0.89
CA MET A 1 -76.04 10.96 -0.27
C MET A 1 -74.95 11.95 0.17
N LYS A 2 -73.90 11.52 0.90
CA LYS A 2 -72.78 12.38 1.32
C LYS A 2 -71.53 11.52 1.62
N LYS A 3 -70.88 10.96 0.59
CA LYS A 3 -69.58 10.25 0.74
C LYS A 3 -68.53 10.67 -0.30
N SER A 4 -68.86 11.58 -1.22
CA SER A 4 -68.04 11.91 -2.38
C SER A 4 -67.00 13.01 -2.14
N PHE A 5 -67.04 13.72 -1.00
CA PHE A 5 -66.23 14.93 -0.83
C PHE A 5 -64.83 14.67 -0.24
N VAL A 6 -64.67 13.59 0.54
CA VAL A 6 -63.40 13.30 1.26
C VAL A 6 -62.32 12.74 0.33
N LEU A 7 -62.70 12.09 -0.78
CA LEU A 7 -61.74 11.45 -1.70
C LEU A 7 -61.04 12.46 -2.64
N SER A 8 -61.58 13.68 -2.80
CA SER A 8 -60.97 14.71 -3.65
C SER A 8 -59.77 15.42 -3.00
N ALA A 9 -59.74 15.49 -1.65
CA ALA A 9 -58.69 16.18 -0.91
C ALA A 9 -57.39 15.36 -0.80
N LEU A 10 -57.47 14.03 -0.97
CA LEU A 10 -56.28 13.15 -0.98
C LEU A 10 -55.59 13.13 -2.35
N PHE A 11 -56.29 13.49 -3.42
CA PHE A 11 -55.72 13.54 -4.77
C PHE A 11 -54.99 14.85 -5.07
N SER A 12 -55.35 15.94 -4.38
CA SER A 12 -54.64 17.23 -4.51
C SER A 12 -53.27 17.25 -3.81
N LEU A 13 -53.02 16.33 -2.88
CA LEU A 13 -51.71 16.19 -2.22
C LEU A 13 -50.66 15.45 -3.09
N TRP A 14 -51.11 14.71 -4.12
CA TRP A 14 -50.25 14.01 -5.08
C TRP A 14 -49.75 14.90 -6.22
N LEU A 15 -50.21 16.16 -6.28
CA LEU A 15 -49.84 17.15 -7.30
C LEU A 15 -48.88 18.22 -6.79
N MET A 16 -48.34 18.08 -5.58
CA MET A 16 -47.25 18.95 -5.12
C MET A 16 -46.00 18.61 -5.95
N PRO A 17 -45.45 19.56 -6.75
CA PRO A 17 -44.13 19.37 -7.30
C PRO A 17 -43.19 19.33 -6.11
N VAL A 18 -42.50 18.20 -5.91
CA VAL A 18 -41.30 18.16 -5.10
C VAL A 18 -40.38 19.22 -5.70
N TRP A 19 -40.25 20.36 -5.02
CA TRP A 19 -39.15 21.28 -5.26
C TRP A 19 -37.89 20.49 -4.92
N ALA A 20 -37.26 19.96 -5.96
CA ALA A 20 -35.88 19.53 -5.87
C ALA A 20 -35.08 20.81 -5.60
N GLU A 21 -34.64 20.97 -4.36
CA GLU A 21 -33.59 21.93 -4.02
C GLU A 21 -32.40 21.54 -4.90
N ASP A 22 -32.11 22.40 -5.89
CA ASP A 22 -31.00 22.23 -6.81
C ASP A 22 -29.76 21.98 -5.96
N THR A 23 -29.19 20.79 -6.04
CA THR A 23 -28.01 20.44 -5.26
C THR A 23 -26.92 21.39 -5.68
N ALA A 24 -26.71 22.44 -4.87
CA ALA A 24 -25.72 23.47 -5.09
C ALA A 24 -24.46 22.80 -5.63
N ASP A 25 -24.16 23.15 -6.88
CA ASP A 25 -22.95 22.80 -7.60
C ASP A 25 -21.78 22.94 -6.63
N LYS A 26 -21.30 21.82 -6.10
CA LYS A 26 -20.10 21.78 -5.26
C LYS A 26 -18.96 22.04 -6.22
N LYS A 27 -18.71 23.32 -6.53
CA LYS A 27 -17.57 23.76 -7.31
C LYS A 27 -16.34 23.14 -6.67
N GLU A 28 -15.76 22.16 -7.35
CA GLU A 28 -14.52 21.54 -6.92
C GLU A 28 -13.47 22.64 -6.84
N THR A 29 -13.05 23.00 -5.63
CA THR A 29 -11.96 23.94 -5.41
C THR A 29 -10.68 23.26 -5.87
N ILE A 30 -10.27 23.54 -7.11
CA ILE A 30 -9.00 23.05 -7.66
C ILE A 30 -7.88 23.81 -6.94
N ILE A 31 -7.25 23.16 -5.97
CA ILE A 31 -6.06 23.69 -5.28
C ILE A 31 -4.89 23.55 -6.25
N LYS A 32 -4.48 24.66 -6.87
CA LYS A 32 -3.30 24.69 -7.74
C LYS A 32 -2.04 24.75 -6.87
N MET A 33 -1.40 23.60 -6.69
CA MET A 33 -0.15 23.49 -5.94
C MET A 33 1.05 23.95 -6.78
N GLU A 34 2.10 24.36 -6.09
CA GLU A 34 3.41 24.63 -6.69
C GLU A 34 4.07 23.32 -7.17
N THR A 35 5.00 23.42 -8.11
CA THR A 35 5.71 22.26 -8.68
C THR A 35 6.56 21.56 -7.61
N ILE A 36 6.32 20.26 -7.43
CA ILE A 36 7.13 19.41 -6.56
C ILE A 36 8.36 18.93 -7.35
N ILE A 37 9.55 19.24 -6.85
CA ILE A 37 10.81 18.70 -7.38
C ILE A 37 11.07 17.36 -6.68
N VAL A 38 11.21 16.29 -7.45
CA VAL A 38 11.58 14.97 -6.94
C VAL A 38 13.05 14.74 -7.25
N GLU A 39 13.88 14.70 -6.22
CA GLU A 39 15.30 14.37 -6.32
C GLU A 39 15.51 12.91 -5.94
N ASP A 40 16.11 12.12 -6.84
CA ASP A 40 16.51 10.74 -6.56
C ASP A 40 17.76 10.36 -7.38
N THR A 41 18.41 9.27 -6.98
CA THR A 41 19.53 8.68 -7.72
C THR A 41 19.01 7.98 -8.98
N GLN A 42 19.60 8.25 -10.14
CA GLN A 42 19.22 7.54 -11.37
C GLN A 42 19.59 6.06 -11.27
N ILE A 43 18.58 5.20 -11.45
CA ILE A 43 18.73 3.75 -11.48
C ILE A 43 18.94 3.32 -12.94
N SER A 44 20.17 2.93 -13.29
CA SER A 44 20.47 2.41 -14.64
C SER A 44 19.87 1.02 -14.89
N GLU A 45 19.76 0.19 -13.85
CA GLU A 45 19.26 -1.18 -13.92
C GLU A 45 18.09 -1.39 -12.93
N PRO A 46 16.82 -1.13 -13.32
CA PRO A 46 15.69 -1.19 -12.38
C PRO A 46 15.38 -2.60 -11.86
N ALA A 47 15.88 -3.63 -12.54
CA ALA A 47 15.75 -5.02 -12.13
C ALA A 47 16.83 -5.48 -11.14
N ARG A 48 17.88 -4.67 -10.92
CA ARG A 48 19.04 -5.07 -10.12
C ARG A 48 19.40 -4.00 -9.09
N SER A 49 19.32 -4.37 -7.82
CA SER A 49 19.82 -3.56 -6.71
C SER A 49 21.15 -4.10 -6.22
N ARG A 50 22.13 -3.21 -6.00
CA ARG A 50 23.40 -3.54 -5.35
C ARG A 50 23.53 -2.77 -4.05
N LEU A 51 23.77 -3.49 -2.96
CA LEU A 51 24.08 -2.90 -1.66
C LEU A 51 25.56 -3.16 -1.35
N ILE A 52 26.28 -2.11 -0.99
CA ILE A 52 27.63 -2.17 -0.45
C ILE A 52 27.54 -1.66 1.00
N ILE A 53 27.84 -2.54 1.96
CA ILE A 53 27.59 -2.28 3.39
C ILE A 53 28.36 -1.05 3.89
N SER A 54 29.54 -0.77 3.32
CA SER A 54 30.37 0.40 3.69
C SER A 54 29.74 1.76 3.35
N GLU A 55 28.72 1.81 2.49
CA GLU A 55 28.20 3.07 1.94
C GLU A 55 26.77 3.40 2.40
N ARG A 56 26.02 2.42 2.91
CA ARG A 56 24.55 2.55 3.03
C ARG A 56 23.93 2.00 4.32
N ALA A 57 24.70 1.76 5.38
CA ALA A 57 24.10 1.38 6.66
C ALA A 57 23.30 2.56 7.23
N LYS A 58 22.01 2.59 6.90
CA LYS A 58 21.04 3.57 7.37
C LYS A 58 20.67 3.24 8.82
N GLY A 59 21.64 3.39 9.73
CA GLY A 59 21.53 3.05 11.15
C GLY A 59 21.87 1.58 11.47
N PRO A 60 21.78 1.20 12.76
CA PRO A 60 22.03 -0.18 13.19
C PRO A 60 20.95 -1.10 12.63
N VAL A 61 21.36 -2.12 11.86
CA VAL A 61 20.50 -3.19 11.36
C VAL A 61 20.60 -4.41 12.26
N SER A 62 19.48 -5.10 12.47
CA SER A 62 19.45 -6.29 13.32
C SER A 62 20.00 -7.54 12.63
N ASP A 63 19.72 -7.70 11.33
CA ASP A 63 20.12 -8.84 10.51
C ASP A 63 20.13 -8.47 9.01
N GLY A 64 20.41 -9.45 8.14
CA GLY A 64 20.44 -9.28 6.69
C GLY A 64 19.07 -8.97 6.08
N GLY A 65 17.99 -9.55 6.61
CA GLY A 65 16.63 -9.28 6.16
C GLY A 65 16.20 -7.84 6.41
N ASP A 66 16.57 -7.30 7.58
CA ASP A 66 16.37 -5.90 7.94
C ASP A 66 17.19 -4.94 7.06
N LEU A 67 18.44 -5.30 6.75
CA LEU A 67 19.28 -4.53 5.83
C LEU A 67 18.66 -4.40 4.43
N LEU A 68 18.03 -5.46 3.92
CA LEU A 68 17.41 -5.47 2.59
C LEU A 68 16.20 -4.53 2.47
N THR A 69 15.55 -4.15 3.57
CA THR A 69 14.43 -3.19 3.57
C THR A 69 14.83 -1.78 3.11
N THR A 70 16.14 -1.48 3.09
CA THR A 70 16.66 -0.23 2.52
C THR A 70 16.50 -0.15 1.00
N ILE A 71 16.24 -1.27 0.33
CA ILE A 71 15.99 -1.34 -1.12
C ILE A 71 14.48 -1.19 -1.38
N PRO A 72 14.08 -0.27 -2.29
CA PRO A 72 12.68 -0.13 -2.68
C PRO A 72 12.08 -1.43 -3.22
N GLY A 73 10.85 -1.75 -2.78
CA GLY A 73 10.13 -2.95 -3.21
C GLY A 73 10.50 -4.23 -2.46
N ILE A 74 11.35 -4.13 -1.43
CA ILE A 74 11.59 -5.18 -0.46
C ILE A 74 10.96 -4.76 0.87
N SER A 75 10.12 -5.62 1.41
CA SER A 75 9.65 -5.55 2.79
C SER A 75 10.15 -6.77 3.55
N SER A 76 9.93 -6.82 4.86
CA SER A 76 10.35 -7.96 5.65
C SER A 76 9.35 -8.29 6.76
N ALA A 77 9.29 -9.57 7.13
CA ALA A 77 8.43 -10.08 8.18
C ALA A 77 9.30 -10.54 9.36
N ARG A 78 9.07 -9.94 10.53
CA ARG A 78 9.77 -10.30 11.76
C ARG A 78 9.16 -11.56 12.35
N MET A 79 9.98 -12.60 12.51
CA MET A 79 9.54 -13.88 13.09
C MET A 79 9.85 -13.96 14.60
N GLY A 80 10.75 -13.13 15.14
CA GLY A 80 10.93 -12.95 16.58
C GLY A 80 12.03 -11.94 16.95
N GLY A 81 12.78 -12.21 18.02
CA GLY A 81 13.87 -11.35 18.49
C GLY A 81 15.05 -11.27 17.50
N HIS A 82 15.32 -12.40 16.84
CA HIS A 82 16.17 -12.54 15.67
C HIS A 82 15.38 -13.32 14.61
N GLY A 83 15.69 -13.12 13.32
CA GLY A 83 14.98 -13.79 12.24
C GLY A 83 13.96 -12.90 11.55
N VAL A 84 14.41 -12.28 10.48
CA VAL A 84 13.60 -11.46 9.59
C VAL A 84 13.58 -12.13 8.21
N ASP A 85 12.39 -12.49 7.72
CA ASP A 85 12.20 -13.11 6.40
C ASP A 85 11.89 -12.01 5.37
N PRO A 86 12.71 -11.83 4.32
CA PRO A 86 12.48 -10.81 3.31
C PRO A 86 11.32 -11.19 2.38
N VAL A 87 10.60 -10.17 1.91
CA VAL A 87 9.52 -10.26 0.93
C VAL A 87 9.86 -9.33 -0.22
N VAL A 88 10.21 -9.91 -1.37
CA VAL A 88 10.58 -9.15 -2.57
C VAL A 88 9.37 -9.09 -3.49
N ARG A 89 8.78 -7.90 -3.66
CA ARG A 89 7.64 -7.67 -4.56
C ARG A 89 6.49 -8.68 -4.35
N GLY A 90 6.22 -9.04 -3.10
CA GLY A 90 5.19 -10.01 -2.71
C GLY A 90 5.60 -11.48 -2.71
N GLN A 91 6.82 -11.81 -3.16
CA GLN A 91 7.37 -13.17 -3.09
C GLN A 91 8.15 -13.36 -1.80
N SER A 92 7.97 -14.52 -1.15
CA SER A 92 8.60 -14.87 0.13
C SER A 92 8.92 -16.35 0.21
N HIS A 93 9.61 -16.77 1.28
CA HIS A 93 9.99 -18.15 1.55
C HIS A 93 10.87 -18.76 0.45
N ASN A 94 10.61 -20.01 0.04
CA ASN A 94 11.38 -20.71 -0.99
C ASN A 94 11.07 -20.23 -2.41
N ARG A 95 10.23 -19.19 -2.57
CA ARG A 95 10.07 -18.48 -3.84
C ARG A 95 11.21 -17.48 -4.09
N LEU A 96 12.02 -17.21 -3.07
CA LEU A 96 13.23 -16.41 -3.16
C LEU A 96 14.45 -17.31 -3.24
N ASN A 97 15.28 -17.09 -4.25
CA ASN A 97 16.57 -17.75 -4.38
C ASN A 97 17.61 -16.95 -3.60
N ILE A 98 18.02 -17.48 -2.46
CA ILE A 98 19.09 -16.91 -1.64
C ILE A 98 20.35 -17.73 -1.89
N LEU A 99 21.41 -17.04 -2.33
CA LEU A 99 22.68 -17.65 -2.62
C LEU A 99 23.75 -17.06 -1.69
N LEU A 100 24.50 -17.94 -1.03
CA LEU A 100 25.71 -17.59 -0.29
C LEU A 100 26.89 -18.21 -1.02
N ASP A 101 27.78 -17.37 -1.54
CA ASP A 101 28.95 -17.78 -2.35
C ASP A 101 28.61 -18.74 -3.51
N GLY A 102 27.41 -18.58 -4.09
CA GLY A 102 26.93 -19.39 -5.21
C GLY A 102 26.20 -20.67 -4.81
N ALA A 103 26.14 -21.02 -3.52
CA ALA A 103 25.34 -22.14 -3.02
C ALA A 103 23.95 -21.67 -2.57
N TYR A 104 22.92 -22.49 -2.81
CA TYR A 104 21.57 -22.20 -2.33
C TYR A 104 21.47 -22.34 -0.81
N VAL A 105 20.87 -21.34 -0.18
CA VAL A 105 20.56 -21.34 1.25
C VAL A 105 19.05 -21.46 1.43
N HIS A 106 18.64 -22.41 2.26
CA HIS A 106 17.24 -22.63 2.62
C HIS A 106 17.09 -22.55 4.14
N GLY A 107 15.96 -22.02 4.60
CA GLY A 107 15.67 -21.95 6.04
C GLY A 107 15.51 -23.35 6.64
N GLY A 108 16.16 -23.61 7.77
CA GLY A 108 16.09 -24.89 8.47
C GLY A 108 14.96 -24.97 9.50
N CYS A 109 14.67 -23.86 10.19
CA CYS A 109 13.60 -23.81 11.18
C CYS A 109 12.19 -23.79 10.54
N PRO A 110 11.24 -24.62 11.00
CA PRO A 110 9.84 -24.59 10.55
C PRO A 110 9.20 -23.20 10.70
N ASN A 111 9.60 -22.47 11.75
CA ASN A 111 9.10 -21.13 12.05
C ASN A 111 9.95 -20.01 11.42
N ARG A 112 10.94 -20.34 10.58
CA ARG A 112 11.69 -19.36 9.77
C ARG A 112 12.35 -18.24 10.60
N MET A 113 12.78 -18.59 11.80
CA MET A 113 13.49 -17.71 12.74
C MET A 113 14.96 -17.50 12.36
N ASP A 114 15.47 -18.27 11.40
CA ASP A 114 16.84 -18.16 10.94
C ASP A 114 16.88 -17.09 9.84
N PRO A 115 17.50 -15.93 10.08
CA PRO A 115 17.65 -14.92 9.04
C PRO A 115 18.58 -15.47 7.94
N PRO A 116 18.30 -15.15 6.67
CA PRO A 116 19.24 -15.42 5.58
C PRO A 116 20.47 -14.52 5.63
#